data_AF-A0A0C2B833-F1
#
_entry.id   AF-A0A0C2B833-F1
#
_cell.length_a   1.000
_cell.length_b   1.000
_cell.length_c   1.000
_cell.angle_alpha   90.00
_cell.angle_beta   90.00
_cell.angle_gamma   90.00
#
_symmetry.space_group_name_H-M   'P 1'
#
loop_
_entity.id
_entity.type
_entity.pdbx_description
1 polymer ?
#
loop_
_entity_poly.entity_id
_entity_poly.type
_entity_poly.pdbx_seq_one_letter_code
_entity_poly.pdbx_strand_id
1 'polypeptide(L)'
;MDLERHTWDTVERLHAWLDAAAVLPPEQEKLLRVLKLSEEAGEVAAAVIGATGQNPRKGVTHTWGDVEAELCDVVITAMVALRTLTPDAAGVFAAHLRRVDERAAGR
;
A
#
# COMPACT_ATOMS: atom_id res chain seq x y z
N MET A 1 18.44 6.33 -8.71
CA MET A 1 17.93 7.70 -8.47
C MET A 1 16.67 8.00 -9.29
N ASP A 2 16.51 7.43 -10.48
CA ASP A 2 15.35 7.73 -11.35
C ASP A 2 14.08 6.94 -11.00
N LEU A 3 14.22 5.70 -10.50
CA LEU A 3 13.08 4.86 -10.13
C LEU A 3 12.30 5.40 -8.93
N GLU A 4 12.98 5.75 -7.83
CA GLU A 4 12.34 6.26 -6.60
C GLU A 4 11.55 7.55 -6.86
N ARG A 5 12.15 8.47 -7.64
CA ARG A 5 11.46 9.70 -8.07
C ARG A 5 10.23 9.36 -8.93
N HIS A 6 10.37 8.46 -9.90
CA HIS A 6 9.26 8.02 -10.73
C HIS A 6 8.12 7.37 -9.92
N THR A 7 8.44 6.60 -8.88
CA THR A 7 7.45 6.01 -7.96
C THR A 7 6.68 7.10 -7.24
N TRP A 8 7.36 8.05 -6.59
CA TRP A 8 6.68 9.12 -5.85
C TRP A 8 5.92 10.09 -6.75
N ASP A 9 6.42 10.38 -7.95
CA ASP A 9 5.67 11.14 -8.96
C ASP A 9 4.37 10.43 -9.35
N THR A 10 4.40 9.09 -9.39
CA THR A 10 3.20 8.28 -9.68
C THR A 10 2.22 8.30 -8.51
N VAL A 11 2.71 8.16 -7.28
CA VAL A 11 1.89 8.29 -6.07
C VAL A 11 1.24 9.68 -5.97
N GLU A 12 1.95 10.75 -6.34
CA GLU A 12 1.39 12.10 -6.39
C GLU A 12 0.22 12.19 -7.37
N ARG A 13 0.36 11.61 -8.57
CA ARG A 13 -0.72 11.57 -9.57
C ARG A 13 -1.93 10.77 -9.08
N LEU A 14 -1.70 9.63 -8.41
CA LEU A 14 -2.77 8.81 -7.83
C LEU A 14 -3.49 9.56 -6.71
N HIS A 15 -2.74 10.22 -5.82
CA HIS A 15 -3.29 11.05 -4.76
C HIS A 15 -4.14 12.19 -5.33
N ALA A 16 -3.65 12.93 -6.32
CA ALA A 16 -4.39 14.01 -6.98
C ALA A 16 -5.66 13.52 -7.68
N TRP A 17 -5.60 12.35 -8.32
CA TRP A 17 -6.78 11.73 -8.92
C TRP A 17 -7.84 11.36 -7.87
N LEU A 18 -7.44 10.78 -6.74
CA LEU A 18 -8.36 10.47 -5.63
C LEU A 18 -8.92 11.73 -4.97
N ASP A 19 -8.12 12.79 -4.81
CA ASP A 19 -8.61 14.09 -4.32
C ASP A 19 -9.67 14.69 -5.25
N ALA A 20 -9.47 14.58 -6.57
CA ALA A 20 -10.43 15.08 -7.54
C ALA A 20 -11.74 14.27 -7.58
N ALA A 21 -11.68 12.99 -7.20
CA ALA A 21 -12.85 12.10 -7.13
C ALA A 21 -13.55 12.11 -5.76
N ALA A 22 -12.97 12.77 -4.75
CA ALA A 22 -13.51 12.81 -3.39
C ALA A 22 -14.90 13.45 -3.35
N VAL A 23 -15.81 12.82 -2.60
CA VAL A 23 -17.19 13.31 -2.40
C VAL A 23 -17.49 13.61 -0.93
N LEU A 24 -16.62 13.17 -0.02
CA LEU A 24 -16.73 13.41 1.41
C LEU A 24 -15.82 14.57 1.85
N PRO A 25 -16.04 15.13 3.06
CA PRO A 25 -15.14 16.12 3.63
C PRO A 25 -13.69 15.60 3.76
N PRO A 26 -12.66 16.46 3.61
CA PRO A 26 -11.25 16.05 3.61
C PRO A 26 -10.81 15.21 4.82
N GLU A 27 -11.33 15.51 6.01
CA GLU A 27 -11.03 14.72 7.21
C GLU A 27 -11.58 13.30 7.15
N GLN A 28 -12.73 13.08 6.50
CA GLN A 28 -13.30 11.74 6.33
C GLN A 28 -12.56 10.96 5.24
N GLU A 29 -12.26 11.59 4.11
CA GLU A 29 -11.48 10.98 3.02
C GLU A 29 -10.10 10.51 3.52
N LYS A 30 -9.45 11.32 4.37
CA LYS A 30 -8.20 10.96 5.05
C LYS A 30 -8.33 9.68 5.85
N LEU A 31 -9.40 9.54 6.66
CA LEU A 31 -9.64 8.33 7.43
C LEU A 31 -9.91 7.12 6.53
N LEU A 32 -10.70 7.30 5.46
CA LEU A 32 -11.01 6.22 4.52
C LEU A 32 -9.78 5.72 3.78
N ARG A 33 -8.87 6.60 3.36
CA ARG A 33 -7.60 6.20 2.73
C ARG A 33 -6.71 5.38 3.66
N VAL A 34 -6.74 5.66 4.97
CA VAL A 34 -6.04 4.82 5.96
C VAL A 34 -6.77 3.49 6.15
N LEU A 35 -8.11 3.51 6.22
CA LEU A 35 -8.92 2.29 6.40
C LEU A 35 -8.82 1.32 5.22
N LYS A 36 -8.60 1.83 3.99
CA LYS A 36 -8.38 1.02 2.78
C LYS A 36 -7.27 -0.03 2.96
N LEU A 37 -6.26 0.24 3.80
CA LEU A 37 -5.22 -0.75 4.14
C LEU A 37 -5.77 -2.06 4.71
N SER A 38 -6.90 -2.01 5.43
CA SER A 38 -7.51 -3.21 6.01
C SER A 38 -8.21 -4.05 4.94
N GLU A 39 -8.71 -3.41 3.88
CA GLU A 39 -9.28 -4.08 2.71
C GLU A 39 -8.16 -4.80 1.95
N GLU A 40 -7.10 -4.09 1.56
CA GLU A 40 -5.97 -4.68 0.81
C GLU A 40 -5.28 -5.81 1.59
N ALA A 41 -5.11 -5.66 2.91
CA ALA A 41 -4.57 -6.73 3.75
C ALA A 41 -5.49 -7.97 3.78
N GLY A 42 -6.81 -7.76 3.69
CA GLY A 42 -7.80 -8.82 3.55
C GLY A 42 -7.71 -9.53 2.19
N GLU A 43 -7.44 -8.78 1.12
CA GLU A 43 -7.23 -9.32 -0.23
C GLU A 43 -5.96 -10.16 -0.31
N VAL A 44 -4.84 -9.69 0.26
CA VAL A 44 -3.62 -10.51 0.44
C VAL A 44 -3.93 -11.82 1.16
N ALA A 45 -4.70 -11.77 2.26
CA ALA A 45 -5.07 -12.97 3.00
C ALA A 45 -5.92 -13.93 2.15
N ALA A 46 -6.87 -13.39 1.37
CA ALA A 46 -7.70 -14.17 0.46
C ALA A 46 -6.86 -14.83 -0.65
N ALA A 47 -5.92 -14.09 -1.24
CA ALA A 47 -4.99 -14.60 -2.25
C ALA A 47 -4.10 -15.72 -1.68
N VAL A 48 -3.55 -15.56 -0.48
CA VAL A 48 -2.75 -16.61 0.19
C VAL A 48 -3.58 -17.86 0.43
N ILE A 49 -4.79 -17.74 0.98
CA ILE A 49 -5.70 -18.87 1.20
C ILE A 49 -6.00 -19.58 -0.13
N GLY A 50 -6.21 -18.80 -1.20
CA GLY A 50 -6.44 -19.31 -2.55
C GLY A 50 -5.24 -20.00 -3.17
N ALA A 51 -4.02 -19.46 -2.98
CA ALA A 51 -2.78 -20.01 -3.54
C ALA A 51 -2.34 -21.29 -2.83
N THR A 52 -2.62 -21.39 -1.55
CA THR A 52 -2.30 -22.57 -0.73
C THR A 52 -3.38 -23.64 -0.75
N GLY A 53 -4.56 -23.33 -1.32
CA GLY A 53 -5.70 -24.24 -1.37
C GLY A 53 -6.28 -24.59 0.01
N GLN A 54 -6.05 -23.74 1.02
CA GLN A 54 -6.41 -24.04 2.42
C GLN A 54 -7.92 -24.15 2.63
N ASN A 55 -8.74 -23.58 1.74
CA ASN A 55 -10.19 -23.75 1.79
C ASN A 55 -10.61 -25.05 1.05
N PRO A 56 -11.00 -26.13 1.77
CA PRO A 56 -11.26 -27.42 1.15
C PRO A 56 -12.46 -27.40 0.20
N ARG A 57 -13.35 -26.40 0.32
CA ARG A 57 -14.52 -26.25 -0.57
C ARG A 57 -14.18 -25.63 -1.93
N LYS A 58 -13.05 -24.92 -2.03
CA LYS A 58 -12.65 -24.19 -3.24
C LYS A 58 -11.38 -24.71 -3.89
N GLY A 59 -10.53 -25.42 -3.15
CA GLY A 59 -9.22 -25.85 -3.66
C GLY A 59 -8.30 -24.66 -3.96
N VAL A 60 -7.36 -24.83 -4.88
CA VAL A 60 -6.47 -23.75 -5.32
C VAL A 60 -7.21 -22.84 -6.30
N THR A 61 -7.33 -21.56 -5.96
CA THR A 61 -8.04 -20.56 -6.77
C THR A 61 -7.18 -19.36 -7.16
N HIS A 62 -6.00 -19.23 -6.56
CA HIS A 62 -5.05 -18.17 -6.83
C HIS A 62 -3.67 -18.78 -7.03
N THR A 63 -2.74 -17.96 -7.47
CA THR A 63 -1.32 -18.24 -7.62
C THR A 63 -0.53 -17.37 -6.64
N TRP A 64 0.75 -17.67 -6.44
CA TRP A 64 1.62 -16.76 -5.69
C TRP A 64 1.85 -15.42 -6.41
N GLY A 65 1.68 -15.38 -7.73
CA GLY A 65 1.70 -14.11 -8.48
C GLY A 65 0.52 -13.21 -8.12
N ASP A 66 -0.65 -13.78 -7.80
CA ASP A 66 -1.77 -12.99 -7.28
C ASP A 66 -1.43 -12.43 -5.90
N VAL A 67 -0.77 -13.21 -5.02
CA VAL A 67 -0.29 -12.70 -3.72
C VAL A 67 0.70 -11.54 -3.90
N GLU A 68 1.61 -11.64 -4.88
CA GLU A 68 2.55 -10.54 -5.20
C GLU A 68 1.80 -9.28 -5.64
N ALA A 69 0.77 -9.42 -6.48
CA ALA A 69 -0.06 -8.31 -6.92
C ALA A 69 -0.78 -7.63 -5.74
N GLU A 70 -1.45 -8.41 -4.89
CA GLU A 70 -2.13 -7.86 -3.70
C GLU A 70 -1.17 -7.16 -2.73
N LEU A 71 0.06 -7.68 -2.59
CA LEU A 71 1.09 -7.01 -1.80
C LEU A 71 1.52 -5.67 -2.42
N CYS A 72 1.59 -5.58 -3.75
CA CYS A 72 1.81 -4.30 -4.43
C CYS A 72 0.67 -3.31 -4.15
N ASP A 73 -0.58 -3.77 -4.14
CA ASP A 73 -1.74 -2.92 -3.83
C ASP A 73 -1.71 -2.40 -2.39
N VAL A 74 -1.32 -3.24 -1.43
CA VAL A 74 -1.04 -2.79 -0.04
C VAL A 74 0.04 -1.69 -0.02
N VAL A 75 1.15 -1.89 -0.74
CA VAL A 75 2.25 -0.91 -0.78
C VAL A 75 1.78 0.42 -1.39
N ILE A 76 1.09 0.37 -2.53
CA ILE A 76 0.58 1.56 -3.22
C ILE A 76 -0.41 2.30 -2.31
N THR A 77 -1.37 1.59 -1.70
CA THR A 77 -2.35 2.14 -0.78
C THR A 77 -1.68 2.79 0.44
N ALA A 78 -0.64 2.18 1.01
CA ALA A 78 0.13 2.76 2.11
C ALA A 78 0.87 4.03 1.69
N MET A 79 1.45 4.08 0.50
CA MET A 79 2.14 5.27 -0.01
C MET A 79 1.17 6.43 -0.25
N VAL A 80 0.00 6.16 -0.83
CA VAL A 80 -1.07 7.15 -1.04
C VAL A 80 -1.64 7.66 0.29
N ALA A 81 -1.85 6.76 1.26
CA ALA A 81 -2.27 7.14 2.60
C ALA A 81 -1.23 8.03 3.28
N LEU A 82 0.07 7.69 3.20
CA LEU A 82 1.15 8.53 3.73
C LEU A 82 1.17 9.90 3.05
N ARG A 83 1.00 9.96 1.73
CA ARG A 83 0.90 11.23 1.00
C ARG A 83 -0.31 12.08 1.39
N THR A 84 -1.41 11.45 1.74
CA THR A 84 -2.59 12.14 2.28
C THR A 84 -2.30 12.80 3.63
N LEU A 85 -1.47 12.16 4.46
CA LEU A 85 -1.12 12.66 5.79
C LEU A 85 -0.03 13.74 5.77
N THR A 86 0.87 13.72 4.77
CA THR A 86 1.96 14.69 4.66
C THR A 86 2.37 14.92 3.20
N PRO A 87 2.63 16.18 2.80
CA PRO A 87 3.18 16.47 1.48
C PRO A 87 4.62 15.96 1.29
N ASP A 88 5.39 15.78 2.36
CA ASP A 88 6.76 15.22 2.32
C ASP A 88 6.77 13.71 2.57
N ALA A 89 5.86 12.97 1.94
CA ALA A 89 5.74 11.52 2.14
C ALA A 89 7.01 10.77 1.74
N ALA A 90 7.67 11.20 0.65
CA ALA A 90 8.92 10.62 0.20
C ALA A 90 10.05 10.78 1.23
N GLY A 91 10.23 11.99 1.78
CA GLY A 91 11.23 12.26 2.81
C GLY A 91 10.95 11.48 4.10
N VAL A 92 9.68 11.44 4.53
CA VAL A 92 9.26 10.68 5.72
C VAL A 92 9.53 9.19 5.57
N PHE A 93 9.15 8.60 4.43
CA PHE A 93 9.40 7.19 4.15
C PHE A 93 10.89 6.87 4.11
N ALA A 94 11.68 7.63 3.35
CA ALA A 94 13.12 7.41 3.23
C ALA A 94 13.84 7.54 4.58
N ALA A 95 13.46 8.53 5.40
CA ALA A 95 14.00 8.69 6.75
C ALA A 95 13.61 7.53 7.68
N HIS A 96 12.37 7.04 7.58
CA HIS A 96 11.94 5.88 8.37
C HIS A 96 12.67 4.60 7.95
N LEU A 97 12.82 4.37 6.65
CA LEU A 97 13.52 3.21 6.10
C LEU A 97 14.99 3.18 6.55
N ARG A 98 15.71 4.32 6.47
CA ARG A 98 17.09 4.43 6.98
C ARG A 98 17.20 4.05 8.45
N ARG A 99 16.30 4.54 9.31
CA ARG A 99 16.28 4.19 10.74
C ARG A 99 16.01 2.72 11.00
N VAL A 100 15.21 2.06 10.16
CA VAL A 100 14.96 0.61 10.26
C VAL A 100 16.22 -0.16 9.85
N ASP A 101 16.85 0.25 8.75
CA ASP A 101 18.07 -0.36 8.22
C ASP A 101 19.26 -0.24 9.21
N GLU A 102 19.52 0.96 9.74
CA GLU A 102 20.55 1.21 10.76
C GLU A 102 20.37 0.31 11.99
N ARG A 103 19.11 0.11 12.41
CA ARG A 103 18.76 -0.75 13.55
C ARG A 103 18.91 -2.25 13.23
N ALA A 104 18.71 -2.66 11.99
CA ALA A 104 18.96 -4.03 11.56
C ALA A 104 20.46 -4.33 11.45
N ALA A 105 21.25 -3.36 10.97
CA ALA A 105 22.71 -3.47 10.83
C ALA A 105 23.47 -3.34 12.17
N GLY A 106 22.90 -2.66 13.17
CA GLY A 106 23.47 -2.51 14.52
C GLY A 106 23.09 -3.62 15.51
N ARG A 107 22.52 -4.73 15.03
CA ARG A 107 22.30 -5.98 15.78
C ARG A 107 23.31 -7.03 15.39
#